data_AF-A0A6L8UUM7-F1
#
_entry.id   AF-A0A6L8UUM7-F1
#
_cell.length_a   1.000
_cell.length_b   1.000
_cell.length_c   1.000
_cell.angle_alpha   90.00
_cell.angle_beta   90.00
_cell.angle_gamma   90.00
#
_symmetry.space_group_name_H-M   'P 1'
#
loop_
_entity.id
_entity.type
_entity.pdbx_description
1 polymer ?
#
loop_
_entity_poly.entity_id
_entity_poly.type
_entity_poly.pdbx_seq_one_letter_code
_entity_poly.pdbx_strand_id
1 'polypeptide(L)'
;MRVVVVMSYTVPVVSIFTAGSASGGTSQERQARQGNDISSSNLAWGSGFSPGVRCGMTFTALARYNTPTTIDSRSVTSLDDPRLIALFDMAKRQTNNATALYVIYVSGEFLTSSGNVIGMGGPRFKFYNSTTDYGLYGHIVMSDGALNSYGLAHEAGHCLFGRFLNSNQNSFTINDPSNPGSDHSNNPQNLMFPTIPNQNPEIVASQCSTARLSKIVSQNATNSRGKIIKNNLTTMKKLNARIIAKMRYMKKDTLRRRPAKAIMRRSKVR
;
A
#
# COMPACT_ATOMS: atom_id res chain seq x y z
N MET A 1 -11.58 29.11 -7.87
CA MET A 1 -10.75 27.98 -8.34
C MET A 1 -10.96 26.82 -7.37
N ARG A 2 -11.74 25.79 -7.75
CA ARG A 2 -11.99 24.63 -6.88
C ARG A 2 -10.70 23.80 -6.82
N VAL A 3 -10.20 23.56 -5.62
CA VAL A 3 -9.10 22.62 -5.40
C VAL A 3 -9.64 21.22 -5.63
N VAL A 4 -9.25 20.59 -6.74
CA VAL A 4 -9.53 19.18 -6.99
C VAL A 4 -8.55 18.37 -6.14
N VAL A 5 -9.06 17.75 -5.08
CA VAL A 5 -8.29 16.79 -4.29
C VAL A 5 -8.20 15.51 -5.12
N VAL A 6 -7.04 15.23 -5.71
CA VAL A 6 -6.80 13.92 -6.32
C VAL A 6 -6.49 12.95 -5.18
N MET A 7 -7.42 12.04 -4.89
CA MET A 7 -7.15 10.93 -3.99
C MET A 7 -6.27 9.91 -4.72
N SER A 8 -5.12 9.59 -4.14
CA SER A 8 -4.26 8.49 -4.60
C SER A 8 -4.68 7.22 -3.87
N TYR A 9 -5.05 6.19 -4.63
CA TYR A 9 -5.39 4.86 -4.11
C TYR A 9 -4.15 3.97 -4.21
N THR A 10 -3.42 3.82 -3.11
CA THR A 10 -2.15 3.10 -3.10
C THR A 10 -2.30 1.71 -2.48
N VAL A 11 -1.71 0.69 -3.12
CA VAL A 11 -1.69 -0.70 -2.66
C VAL A 11 -0.24 -1.11 -2.40
N PRO A 12 0.19 -1.19 -1.13
CA PRO A 12 1.54 -1.66 -0.80
C PRO A 12 1.68 -3.15 -1.07
N VAL A 13 2.81 -3.56 -1.64
CA VAL A 13 3.12 -4.97 -1.98
C VAL A 13 4.39 -5.41 -1.26
N VAL A 14 4.28 -6.49 -0.50
CA VAL A 14 5.38 -7.20 0.16
C VAL A 14 5.61 -8.50 -0.59
N SER A 15 6.83 -8.71 -1.09
CA SER A 15 7.16 -9.90 -1.89
C SER A 15 8.10 -10.83 -1.12
N ILE A 16 7.79 -12.12 -1.11
CA ILE A 16 8.54 -13.16 -0.39
C ILE A 16 8.91 -14.23 -1.42
N PHE A 17 10.20 -14.37 -1.70
CA PHE A 17 10.70 -15.35 -2.67
C PHE A 17 11.18 -16.60 -1.93
N THR A 18 10.62 -17.77 -2.28
CA THR A 18 11.11 -19.06 -1.80
C THR A 18 12.29 -19.54 -2.64
N ALA A 19 13.12 -20.40 -2.09
CA ALA A 19 14.17 -21.08 -2.85
C ALA A 19 13.54 -21.85 -4.02
N GLY A 20 14.21 -21.80 -5.17
CA GLY A 20 13.75 -22.44 -6.42
C GLY A 20 12.74 -21.64 -7.24
N SER A 21 12.08 -20.61 -6.67
CA SER A 21 11.15 -19.78 -7.45
C SER A 21 11.84 -19.09 -8.63
N ALA A 22 11.16 -19.02 -9.77
CA ALA A 22 11.65 -18.38 -10.98
C ALA A 22 11.90 -16.89 -10.75
N SER A 23 13.07 -16.42 -11.21
CA SER A 23 13.59 -15.09 -10.89
C SER A 23 13.80 -14.86 -9.37
N GLY A 24 14.01 -15.94 -8.60
CA GLY A 24 14.23 -15.93 -7.16
C GLY A 24 15.71 -16.02 -6.74
N GLY A 25 16.63 -16.36 -7.64
CA GLY A 25 18.01 -16.73 -7.32
C GLY A 25 18.85 -15.57 -6.76
N THR A 26 18.82 -14.42 -7.43
CA THR A 26 19.62 -13.24 -7.07
C THR A 26 18.75 -12.06 -6.60
N SER A 27 19.38 -11.08 -5.95
CA SER A 27 18.66 -9.87 -5.50
C SER A 27 18.08 -9.08 -6.69
N GLN A 28 18.83 -9.05 -7.79
CA GLN A 28 18.48 -8.36 -9.03
C GLN A 28 17.31 -9.04 -9.74
N GLU A 29 17.32 -10.37 -9.85
CA GLU A 29 16.21 -11.13 -10.42
C GLU A 29 14.92 -10.92 -9.61
N ARG A 30 15.02 -10.98 -8.27
CA ARG A 30 13.87 -10.73 -7.39
C ARG A 30 13.35 -9.30 -7.51
N GLN A 31 14.24 -8.33 -7.73
CA GLN A 31 13.87 -6.94 -8.00
C GLN A 31 13.12 -6.80 -9.32
N ALA A 32 13.65 -7.41 -10.37
CA ALA A 32 13.03 -7.37 -11.68
C ALA A 32 11.65 -8.03 -11.66
N ARG A 33 11.53 -9.21 -11.04
CA ARG A 33 10.24 -9.91 -10.91
C ARG A 33 9.19 -9.08 -10.17
N GLN A 34 9.52 -8.59 -8.98
CA GLN A 34 8.62 -7.73 -8.22
C GLN A 34 8.25 -6.46 -9.01
N GLY A 35 9.23 -5.84 -9.68
CA GLY A 35 9.01 -4.65 -10.50
C GLY A 35 8.05 -4.90 -11.66
N ASN A 36 8.22 -6.01 -12.37
CA ASN A 36 7.37 -6.40 -13.50
C ASN A 36 5.93 -6.65 -13.05
N ASP A 37 5.72 -7.43 -11.98
CA ASP A 37 4.38 -7.76 -11.50
C ASP A 37 3.64 -6.51 -11.00
N ILE A 38 4.36 -5.60 -10.33
CA ILE A 38 3.82 -4.28 -9.92
C ILE A 38 3.51 -3.41 -11.14
N SER A 39 4.38 -3.41 -12.16
CA SER A 39 4.16 -2.65 -13.39
C SER A 39 2.90 -3.14 -14.11
N SER A 40 2.73 -4.45 -14.28
CA SER A 40 1.52 -5.05 -14.87
C SER A 40 0.27 -4.71 -14.06
N SER A 41 0.35 -4.76 -12.74
CA SER A 41 -0.75 -4.34 -11.84
C SER A 41 -1.09 -2.86 -12.01
N ASN A 42 -0.09 -1.99 -12.15
CA ASN A 42 -0.27 -0.57 -12.41
C ASN A 42 -0.84 -0.27 -13.80
N LEU A 43 -0.52 -1.09 -14.81
CA LEU A 43 -1.14 -0.95 -16.12
C LEU A 43 -2.63 -1.32 -16.05
N ALA A 44 -2.96 -2.48 -15.48
CA ALA A 44 -4.34 -2.96 -15.40
C ALA A 44 -5.21 -2.08 -14.49
N TRP A 45 -4.82 -1.87 -13.24
CA TRP A 45 -5.60 -1.12 -12.25
C TRP A 45 -5.31 0.39 -12.25
N GLY A 46 -4.19 0.85 -12.80
CA GLY A 46 -3.80 2.25 -12.77
C GLY A 46 -4.23 3.01 -14.01
N SER A 47 -3.64 2.70 -15.16
CA SER A 47 -4.00 3.31 -16.45
C SER A 47 -5.27 2.71 -17.07
N GLY A 48 -5.50 1.42 -16.86
CA GLY A 48 -6.53 0.65 -17.55
C GLY A 48 -6.20 0.44 -19.03
N PHE A 49 -7.01 -0.38 -19.68
CA PHE A 49 -6.95 -0.67 -21.10
C PHE A 49 -8.34 -0.45 -21.72
N SER A 50 -8.40 0.01 -22.97
CA SER A 50 -9.64 0.07 -23.74
C SER A 50 -10.07 -1.35 -24.14
N PRO A 51 -11.37 -1.70 -24.11
CA PRO A 51 -12.56 -0.86 -23.82
C PRO A 51 -12.91 -0.71 -22.33
N GLY A 52 -12.09 -1.25 -21.43
CA GLY A 52 -12.24 -1.08 -19.98
C GLY A 52 -12.01 0.36 -19.50
N VAL A 53 -12.04 0.53 -18.17
CA VAL A 53 -11.92 1.83 -17.52
C VAL A 53 -10.61 1.99 -16.76
N ARG A 54 -10.28 3.25 -16.45
CA ARG A 54 -9.14 3.61 -15.63
C ARG A 54 -9.48 3.62 -14.14
N CYS A 55 -8.88 2.75 -13.32
CA CYS A 55 -9.10 2.81 -11.86
C CYS A 55 -8.17 3.78 -11.12
N GLY A 56 -7.06 4.23 -11.70
CA GLY A 56 -6.16 5.20 -11.06
C GLY A 56 -5.58 4.72 -9.73
N MET A 57 -5.46 3.39 -9.56
CA MET A 57 -4.80 2.78 -8.41
C MET A 57 -3.30 2.66 -8.67
N THR A 58 -2.49 2.61 -7.61
CA THR A 58 -1.04 2.49 -7.73
C THR A 58 -0.51 1.45 -6.74
N PHE A 59 0.05 0.38 -7.29
CA PHE A 59 0.78 -0.66 -6.58
C PHE A 59 2.22 -0.19 -6.37
N THR A 60 2.72 -0.35 -5.15
CA THR A 60 4.05 0.12 -4.76
C THR A 60 4.79 -0.95 -3.96
N ALA A 61 6.05 -1.19 -4.28
CA ALA A 61 6.89 -2.10 -3.51
C ALA A 61 7.10 -1.54 -2.10
N LEU A 62 6.70 -2.30 -1.08
CA LEU A 62 6.91 -1.98 0.33
C LEU A 62 8.15 -2.68 0.87
N ALA A 63 8.26 -3.98 0.64
CA ALA A 63 9.37 -4.80 1.10
C ALA A 63 9.59 -6.01 0.19
N ARG A 64 10.79 -6.59 0.29
CA ARG A 64 11.16 -7.80 -0.41
C ARG A 64 11.99 -8.70 0.50
N TYR A 65 11.59 -9.96 0.60
CA TYR A 65 12.23 -10.98 1.41
C TYR A 65 12.64 -12.17 0.55
N ASN A 66 13.68 -12.86 0.98
CA ASN A 66 14.14 -14.10 0.41
C ASN A 66 14.23 -15.13 1.54
N THR A 67 13.78 -16.36 1.30
CA THR A 67 13.86 -17.46 2.26
C THR A 67 14.55 -18.68 1.65
N PRO A 68 15.38 -19.43 2.41
CA PRO A 68 15.93 -20.69 1.95
C PRO A 68 14.87 -21.82 1.89
N THR A 69 13.65 -21.59 2.39
CA THR A 69 12.55 -22.55 2.28
C THR A 69 12.23 -22.82 0.82
N THR A 70 12.17 -24.09 0.42
CA THR A 70 11.62 -24.51 -0.87
C THR A 70 10.16 -24.92 -0.68
N ILE A 71 9.27 -24.42 -1.54
CA ILE A 71 7.89 -24.87 -1.63
C ILE A 71 7.64 -25.26 -3.08
N ASP A 72 7.35 -26.53 -3.31
CA ASP A 72 6.86 -27.04 -4.60
C ASP A 72 5.44 -26.51 -4.83
N SER A 73 5.24 -25.79 -5.92
CA SER A 73 3.98 -25.19 -6.32
C SER A 73 2.86 -26.24 -6.39
N ARG A 74 3.14 -27.45 -6.88
CA ARG A 74 2.15 -28.54 -7.01
C ARG A 74 1.61 -29.02 -5.65
N SER A 75 2.36 -28.79 -4.58
CA SER A 75 1.95 -29.13 -3.22
C SER A 75 1.06 -28.08 -2.55
N VAL A 76 0.88 -26.91 -3.17
CA VAL A 76 0.07 -25.81 -2.62
C VAL A 76 -1.36 -25.94 -3.12
N THR A 77 -2.28 -26.29 -2.22
CA THR A 77 -3.72 -26.47 -2.54
C THR A 77 -4.63 -25.44 -1.90
N SER A 78 -4.13 -24.64 -0.96
CA SER A 78 -4.87 -23.58 -0.28
C SER A 78 -3.92 -22.49 0.24
N LEU A 79 -4.44 -21.27 0.37
CA LEU A 79 -3.78 -20.17 1.10
C LEU A 79 -3.64 -20.43 2.60
N ASP A 80 -4.31 -21.45 3.14
CA ASP A 80 -4.21 -21.87 4.54
C ASP A 80 -3.13 -22.94 4.77
N ASP A 81 -2.30 -23.24 3.74
CA ASP A 81 -1.12 -24.08 3.90
C ASP A 81 -0.21 -23.52 5.03
N PRO A 82 0.10 -24.32 6.07
CA PRO A 82 0.89 -23.85 7.21
C PRO A 82 2.25 -23.26 6.83
N ARG A 83 2.87 -23.75 5.74
CA ARG A 83 4.14 -23.23 5.22
C ARG A 83 3.99 -21.82 4.69
N LEU A 84 2.90 -21.54 3.97
CA LEU A 84 2.58 -20.19 3.50
C LEU A 84 2.23 -19.26 4.66
N ILE A 85 1.40 -19.73 5.60
CA ILE A 85 1.02 -18.96 6.80
C ILE A 85 2.26 -18.54 7.60
N ALA A 86 3.23 -19.44 7.81
CA ALA A 86 4.47 -19.12 8.51
C ALA A 86 5.27 -18.00 7.81
N LEU A 87 5.34 -18.01 6.48
CA LEU A 87 6.02 -16.99 5.69
C LEU A 87 5.27 -15.65 5.69
N PHE A 88 3.94 -15.67 5.58
CA PHE A 88 3.11 -14.47 5.72
C PHE A 88 3.28 -13.85 7.09
N ASP A 89 3.25 -14.64 8.17
CA ASP A 89 3.43 -14.17 9.54
C ASP A 89 4.82 -13.59 9.78
N MET A 90 5.86 -14.21 9.22
CA MET A 90 7.23 -13.68 9.25
C MET A 90 7.29 -12.30 8.60
N ALA A 91 6.77 -12.14 7.38
CA ALA A 91 6.79 -10.87 6.66
C ALA A 91 5.93 -9.80 7.36
N LYS A 92 4.77 -10.18 7.91
CA LYS A 92 3.92 -9.28 8.72
C LYS A 92 4.66 -8.75 9.93
N ARG A 93 5.35 -9.61 10.69
CA ARG A 93 6.18 -9.16 11.84
C ARG A 93 7.27 -8.19 11.41
N GLN A 94 7.97 -8.48 10.32
CA GLN A 94 9.08 -7.65 9.81
C GLN A 94 8.61 -6.31 9.23
N THR A 95 7.36 -6.21 8.80
CA THR A 95 6.74 -4.97 8.30
C THR A 95 5.88 -4.28 9.35
N ASN A 96 5.99 -4.65 10.63
CA ASN A 96 5.18 -4.12 11.73
C ASN A 96 3.66 -4.20 11.43
N ASN A 97 3.21 -5.35 10.94
CA ASN A 97 1.81 -5.63 10.59
C ASN A 97 1.23 -4.60 9.59
N ALA A 98 2.02 -4.18 8.61
CA ALA A 98 1.60 -3.25 7.58
C ALA A 98 0.38 -3.79 6.81
N THR A 99 -0.60 -2.93 6.55
CA THR A 99 -1.72 -3.25 5.66
C THR A 99 -1.21 -3.26 4.21
N ALA A 100 -1.11 -4.45 3.61
CA ALA A 100 -0.49 -4.67 2.31
C ALA A 100 -1.03 -5.95 1.66
N LEU A 101 -0.68 -6.14 0.38
CA LEU A 101 -0.67 -7.45 -0.26
C LEU A 101 0.65 -8.14 0.07
N TYR A 102 0.59 -9.33 0.65
CA TYR A 102 1.73 -10.20 0.88
C TYR A 102 1.72 -11.29 -0.19
N VAL A 103 2.79 -11.37 -0.97
CA VAL A 103 2.90 -12.24 -2.15
C VAL A 103 4.05 -13.21 -1.94
N ILE A 104 3.77 -14.50 -1.93
CA ILE A 104 4.78 -15.57 -1.89
C ILE A 104 4.97 -16.14 -3.30
N TYR A 105 6.20 -16.18 -3.79
CA TYR A 105 6.56 -16.83 -5.05
C TYR A 105 7.12 -18.22 -4.75
N VAL A 106 6.52 -19.27 -5.34
CA VAL A 106 6.86 -20.68 -5.12
C VAL A 106 7.39 -21.35 -6.38
N SER A 107 8.14 -22.44 -6.24
CA SER A 107 8.85 -23.12 -7.32
C SER A 107 7.94 -24.07 -8.09
N GLY A 108 7.90 -23.95 -9.42
CA GLY A 108 7.12 -24.82 -10.31
C GLY A 108 6.02 -24.06 -11.07
N GLU A 109 5.56 -24.63 -12.19
CA GLU A 109 4.71 -23.92 -13.15
C GLU A 109 3.28 -23.69 -12.64
N PHE A 110 2.70 -24.67 -11.95
CA PHE A 110 1.30 -24.64 -11.52
C PHE A 110 1.14 -24.99 -10.05
N LEU A 111 0.21 -24.31 -9.40
CA LEU A 111 -0.35 -24.66 -8.11
C LEU A 111 -1.27 -25.89 -8.27
N THR A 112 -1.45 -26.61 -7.16
CA THR A 112 -2.22 -27.86 -7.04
C THR A 112 -1.71 -29.02 -7.90
N SER A 113 -2.00 -30.26 -7.49
CA SER A 113 -1.60 -31.47 -8.23
C SER A 113 -2.44 -31.69 -9.50
N SER A 114 -3.61 -31.06 -9.61
CA SER A 114 -4.53 -31.17 -10.75
C SER A 114 -5.03 -29.79 -11.18
N GLY A 115 -4.59 -29.37 -12.37
CA GLY A 115 -5.01 -28.10 -12.97
C GLY A 115 -3.84 -27.20 -13.38
N ASN A 116 -4.22 -26.07 -13.97
CA ASN A 116 -3.33 -25.03 -14.49
C ASN A 116 -3.54 -23.73 -13.71
N VAL A 117 -3.50 -23.81 -12.38
CA VAL A 117 -3.65 -22.65 -11.50
C VAL A 117 -2.29 -22.01 -11.32
N ILE A 118 -2.13 -20.72 -11.65
CA ILE A 118 -0.82 -20.04 -11.54
C ILE A 118 -0.73 -19.06 -10.35
N GLY A 119 -1.87 -18.82 -9.70
CA GLY A 119 -2.00 -17.91 -8.57
C GLY A 119 -3.18 -18.31 -7.69
N MET A 120 -3.09 -17.98 -6.40
CA MET A 120 -4.23 -17.98 -5.49
C MET A 120 -4.13 -16.75 -4.60
N GLY A 121 -5.22 -15.98 -4.53
CA GLY A 121 -5.30 -14.72 -3.81
C GLY A 121 -6.57 -14.63 -2.97
N GLY A 122 -6.47 -13.98 -1.82
CA GLY A 122 -7.64 -13.69 -1.02
C GLY A 122 -7.35 -12.80 0.18
N PRO A 123 -8.36 -12.08 0.69
CA PRO A 123 -8.21 -11.27 1.87
C PRO A 123 -8.11 -12.14 3.13
N ARG A 124 -7.42 -11.62 4.14
CA ARG A 124 -7.41 -12.16 5.51
C ARG A 124 -7.70 -11.03 6.49
N PHE A 125 -8.48 -11.32 7.54
CA PHE A 125 -8.75 -10.32 8.56
C PHE A 125 -7.47 -9.97 9.31
N LYS A 126 -7.19 -8.67 9.37
CA LYS A 126 -6.23 -8.08 10.28
C LYS A 126 -6.82 -7.94 11.69
N PHE A 127 -8.07 -7.49 11.72
CA PHE A 127 -8.94 -7.43 12.89
C PHE A 127 -10.38 -7.39 12.40
N TYR A 128 -11.31 -7.77 13.26
CA TYR A 128 -12.74 -7.67 13.00
C TYR A 128 -13.46 -7.28 14.29
N ASN A 129 -14.08 -6.10 14.27
CA ASN A 129 -14.95 -5.63 15.36
C ASN A 129 -16.41 -5.60 14.89
N SER A 130 -16.66 -5.19 13.64
CA SER A 130 -17.99 -5.20 13.02
C SER A 130 -17.90 -5.21 11.48
N THR A 131 -19.03 -5.32 10.81
CA THR A 131 -19.12 -5.26 9.33
C THR A 131 -18.71 -3.91 8.73
N THR A 132 -18.59 -2.86 9.56
CA THR A 132 -18.11 -1.53 9.14
C THR A 132 -16.71 -1.21 9.70
N ASP A 133 -16.31 -1.85 10.80
CA ASP A 133 -15.01 -1.71 11.46
C ASP A 133 -14.22 -3.03 11.44
N TYR A 134 -13.44 -3.19 10.37
CA TYR A 134 -12.57 -4.33 10.14
C TYR A 134 -11.37 -3.89 9.31
N GLY A 135 -10.28 -4.64 9.44
CA GLY A 135 -9.06 -4.47 8.66
C GLY A 135 -8.77 -5.73 7.86
N LEU A 136 -8.18 -5.58 6.68
CA LEU A 136 -7.76 -6.70 5.83
C LEU A 136 -6.27 -6.62 5.50
N TYR A 137 -5.67 -7.79 5.27
CA TYR A 137 -4.46 -7.99 4.49
C TYR A 137 -4.83 -8.77 3.23
N GLY A 138 -4.00 -8.72 2.18
CA GLY A 138 -4.09 -9.66 1.07
C GLY A 138 -3.03 -10.74 1.22
N HIS A 139 -3.42 -12.00 1.11
CA HIS A 139 -2.49 -13.13 0.99
C HIS A 139 -2.55 -13.64 -0.46
N ILE A 140 -1.40 -13.73 -1.09
CA ILE A 140 -1.26 -14.19 -2.48
C ILE A 140 -0.11 -15.19 -2.54
N VAL A 141 -0.30 -16.29 -3.25
CA VAL A 141 0.77 -17.19 -3.68
C VAL A 141 0.78 -17.26 -5.20
N MET A 142 1.98 -17.16 -5.79
CA MET A 142 2.20 -17.18 -7.24
C MET A 142 3.17 -18.30 -7.59
N SER A 143 2.84 -19.09 -8.60
CA SER A 143 3.75 -20.07 -9.20
C SER A 143 4.66 -19.38 -10.24
N ASP A 144 5.58 -20.16 -10.81
CA ASP A 144 6.46 -19.71 -11.89
C ASP A 144 5.69 -19.46 -13.19
N GLY A 145 4.56 -20.15 -13.41
CA GLY A 145 3.68 -19.94 -14.57
C GLY A 145 3.06 -18.55 -14.63
N ALA A 146 3.09 -17.79 -13.52
CA ALA A 146 2.65 -16.41 -13.50
C ALA A 146 3.72 -15.39 -13.93
N LEU A 147 4.91 -15.84 -14.30
CA LEU A 147 5.97 -14.95 -14.77
C LEU A 147 5.50 -14.20 -16.04
N ASN A 148 5.74 -12.89 -16.08
CA ASN A 148 5.40 -12.02 -17.22
C ASN A 148 3.90 -12.01 -17.59
N SER A 149 3.00 -12.25 -16.63
CA SER A 149 1.56 -12.19 -16.84
C SER A 149 0.88 -11.09 -16.01
N TYR A 150 -0.45 -10.99 -16.11
CA TYR A 150 -1.26 -10.18 -15.20
C TYR A 150 -1.67 -10.93 -13.91
N GLY A 151 -0.98 -12.02 -13.57
CA GLY A 151 -1.29 -12.88 -12.41
C GLY A 151 -1.39 -12.11 -11.10
N LEU A 152 -0.40 -11.30 -10.74
CA LEU A 152 -0.49 -10.47 -9.53
C LEU A 152 -1.70 -9.52 -9.58
N ALA A 153 -2.00 -8.94 -10.74
CA ALA A 153 -3.11 -8.02 -10.90
C ALA A 153 -4.46 -8.73 -10.69
N HIS A 154 -4.59 -9.96 -11.18
CA HIS A 154 -5.77 -10.82 -10.99
C HIS A 154 -5.94 -11.19 -9.51
N GLU A 155 -4.92 -11.76 -8.87
CA GLU A 155 -4.99 -12.18 -7.46
C GLU A 155 -5.18 -11.00 -6.50
N ALA A 156 -4.64 -9.83 -6.87
CA ALA A 156 -4.92 -8.59 -6.16
C ALA A 156 -6.41 -8.22 -6.21
N GLY A 157 -7.11 -8.49 -7.31
CA GLY A 157 -8.56 -8.30 -7.41
C GLY A 157 -9.31 -9.08 -6.33
N HIS A 158 -9.05 -10.38 -6.21
CA HIS A 158 -9.63 -11.24 -5.15
C HIS A 158 -9.39 -10.68 -3.75
N CYS A 159 -8.19 -10.16 -3.49
CA CYS A 159 -7.87 -9.50 -2.22
C CYS A 159 -8.64 -8.18 -2.03
N LEU A 160 -8.71 -7.36 -3.07
CA LEU A 160 -9.27 -6.01 -3.03
C LEU A 160 -10.81 -6.01 -2.98
N PHE A 161 -11.46 -7.09 -3.42
CA PHE A 161 -12.91 -7.20 -3.41
C PHE A 161 -13.51 -7.60 -2.06
N GLY A 162 -12.69 -8.00 -1.09
CA GLY A 162 -13.12 -8.36 0.26
C GLY A 162 -13.96 -7.27 0.94
N ARG A 163 -15.24 -7.56 1.16
CA ARG A 163 -16.21 -6.63 1.78
C ARG A 163 -17.42 -7.36 2.38
N PHE A 164 -18.14 -6.71 3.28
CA PHE A 164 -19.47 -7.14 3.70
C PHE A 164 -20.54 -6.54 2.78
N LEU A 165 -21.55 -7.33 2.39
CA LEU A 165 -22.66 -6.86 1.56
C LEU A 165 -23.74 -6.12 2.38
N ASN A 166 -23.82 -6.40 3.67
CA ASN A 166 -24.76 -5.77 4.59
C ASN A 166 -24.27 -5.88 6.04
N SER A 167 -25.12 -5.56 7.02
CA SER A 167 -24.77 -5.60 8.44
C SER A 167 -24.63 -7.02 9.03
N ASN A 168 -24.88 -8.09 8.26
CA ASN A 168 -24.70 -9.47 8.68
C ASN A 168 -23.21 -9.89 8.55
N GLN A 169 -22.66 -10.47 9.62
CA GLN A 169 -21.28 -10.98 9.65
C GLN A 169 -21.04 -12.12 8.65
N ASN A 170 -22.07 -12.86 8.26
CA ASN A 170 -21.96 -13.92 7.25
C ASN A 170 -22.03 -13.38 5.81
N SER A 171 -22.13 -12.06 5.62
CA SER A 171 -22.21 -11.43 4.30
C SER A 171 -20.85 -11.03 3.71
N PHE A 172 -19.74 -11.45 4.34
CA PHE A 172 -18.42 -11.21 3.78
C PHE A 172 -18.27 -11.94 2.44
N THR A 173 -17.79 -11.23 1.43
CA THR A 173 -17.63 -11.76 0.08
C THR A 173 -16.37 -11.23 -0.57
N ILE A 174 -15.85 -12.00 -1.51
CA ILE A 174 -14.80 -11.61 -2.45
C ILE A 174 -15.33 -11.54 -3.90
N ASN A 175 -16.63 -11.73 -4.10
CA ASN A 175 -17.23 -11.84 -5.42
C ASN A 175 -16.86 -10.65 -6.30
N ASP A 176 -16.51 -10.95 -7.54
CA ASP A 176 -16.24 -9.97 -8.58
C ASP A 176 -17.47 -9.07 -8.73
N PRO A 177 -17.33 -7.74 -8.50
CA PRO A 177 -18.40 -6.78 -8.72
C PRO A 177 -18.95 -6.74 -10.15
N SER A 178 -18.26 -7.32 -11.14
CA SER A 178 -18.76 -7.49 -12.51
C SER A 178 -19.68 -8.70 -12.69
N ASN A 179 -19.60 -9.69 -11.77
CA ASN A 179 -20.36 -10.94 -11.82
C ASN A 179 -20.83 -11.36 -10.42
N PRO A 180 -21.85 -10.70 -9.84
CA PRO A 180 -22.32 -10.99 -8.49
C PRO A 180 -22.71 -12.45 -8.31
N GLY A 181 -22.08 -13.12 -7.34
CA GLY A 181 -22.29 -14.55 -7.07
C GLY A 181 -21.08 -15.43 -7.43
N SER A 182 -20.13 -14.89 -8.20
CA SER A 182 -18.85 -15.53 -8.51
C SER A 182 -17.69 -14.61 -8.13
N ASP A 183 -16.57 -15.21 -7.77
CA ASP A 183 -15.27 -14.57 -7.61
C ASP A 183 -14.64 -14.16 -8.95
N HIS A 184 -15.15 -14.67 -10.08
CA HIS A 184 -14.61 -14.41 -11.41
C HIS A 184 -15.62 -13.72 -12.33
N SER A 185 -15.10 -12.94 -13.27
CA SER A 185 -15.88 -12.40 -14.38
C SER A 185 -16.28 -13.52 -15.36
N ASN A 186 -17.40 -13.34 -16.06
CA ASN A 186 -17.78 -14.20 -17.18
C ASN A 186 -17.29 -13.65 -18.55
N ASN A 187 -16.67 -12.47 -18.59
CA ASN A 187 -16.11 -11.88 -19.80
C ASN A 187 -14.67 -12.35 -20.01
N PRO A 188 -14.34 -13.09 -21.09
CA PRO A 188 -12.99 -13.58 -21.37
C PRO A 188 -11.90 -12.52 -21.55
N GLN A 189 -12.28 -11.25 -21.77
CA GLN A 189 -11.34 -10.14 -21.88
C GLN A 189 -11.11 -9.42 -20.54
N ASN A 190 -11.89 -9.73 -19.50
CA ASN A 190 -11.77 -9.07 -18.20
C ASN A 190 -10.60 -9.64 -17.40
N LEU A 191 -9.92 -8.77 -16.64
CA LEU A 191 -8.81 -9.16 -15.75
C LEU A 191 -9.21 -10.29 -14.80
N MET A 192 -10.44 -10.29 -14.31
CA MET A 192 -10.97 -11.25 -13.35
C MET A 192 -11.57 -12.50 -14.01
N PHE A 193 -11.37 -12.72 -15.31
CA PHE A 193 -11.74 -13.99 -15.94
C PHE A 193 -10.84 -15.13 -15.41
N PRO A 194 -11.33 -16.38 -15.23
CA PRO A 194 -10.54 -17.46 -14.65
C PRO A 194 -9.28 -17.82 -15.45
N THR A 195 -9.27 -17.54 -16.76
CA THR A 195 -8.07 -17.62 -17.60
C THR A 195 -7.59 -16.21 -17.90
N ILE A 196 -6.49 -15.80 -17.27
CA ILE A 196 -6.00 -14.42 -17.36
C ILE A 196 -5.72 -14.05 -18.83
N PRO A 197 -6.28 -12.95 -19.36
CA PRO A 197 -6.00 -12.52 -20.72
C PRO A 197 -4.52 -12.22 -20.93
N ASN A 198 -3.98 -12.67 -22.07
CA ASN A 198 -2.56 -12.50 -22.40
C ASN A 198 -2.17 -11.05 -22.71
N GLN A 199 -3.14 -10.20 -23.06
CA GLN A 199 -2.89 -8.81 -23.43
C GLN A 199 -4.02 -7.92 -22.92
N ASN A 200 -3.63 -6.76 -22.37
CA ASN A 200 -4.50 -5.61 -22.10
C ASN A 200 -5.86 -5.96 -21.47
N PRO A 201 -5.91 -6.68 -20.34
CA PRO A 201 -7.16 -7.12 -19.74
C PRO A 201 -8.04 -5.94 -19.33
N GLU A 202 -9.34 -6.07 -19.57
CA GLU A 202 -10.34 -5.07 -19.23
C GLU A 202 -10.63 -5.05 -17.72
N ILE A 203 -10.89 -3.87 -17.18
CA ILE A 203 -11.48 -3.69 -15.86
C ILE A 203 -12.72 -2.82 -16.02
N VAL A 204 -13.80 -3.13 -15.28
CA VAL A 204 -15.04 -2.35 -15.30
C VAL A 204 -15.20 -1.43 -14.10
N ALA A 205 -16.11 -0.45 -14.20
CA ALA A 205 -16.28 0.59 -13.19
C ALA A 205 -16.69 0.06 -11.80
N SER A 206 -17.47 -1.03 -11.73
CA SER A 206 -17.84 -1.66 -10.46
C SER A 206 -16.62 -2.25 -9.75
N GLN A 207 -15.73 -2.94 -10.47
CA GLN A 207 -14.47 -3.47 -9.96
C GLN A 207 -13.58 -2.35 -9.41
N CYS A 208 -13.38 -1.26 -10.16
CA CYS A 208 -12.62 -0.10 -9.67
C CYS A 208 -13.22 0.48 -8.39
N SER A 209 -14.54 0.66 -8.35
CA SER A 209 -15.24 1.28 -7.22
C SER A 209 -15.09 0.44 -5.96
N THR A 210 -15.27 -0.87 -6.07
CA THR A 210 -15.06 -1.80 -4.96
C THR A 210 -13.59 -1.83 -4.52
N ALA A 211 -12.65 -1.98 -5.45
CA ALA A 211 -11.23 -2.08 -5.13
C ALA A 211 -10.73 -0.83 -4.39
N ARG A 212 -11.14 0.37 -4.81
CA ARG A 212 -10.80 1.65 -4.15
C ARG A 212 -11.32 1.78 -2.72
N LEU A 213 -12.40 1.07 -2.38
CA LEU A 213 -13.00 1.04 -1.04
C LEU A 213 -12.44 -0.10 -0.16
N SER A 214 -11.57 -0.95 -0.71
CA SER A 214 -10.93 -2.03 0.03
C SER A 214 -10.20 -1.53 1.27
N LYS A 215 -10.27 -2.30 2.36
CA LYS A 215 -9.50 -2.04 3.59
C LYS A 215 -7.99 -2.25 3.43
N ILE A 216 -7.53 -2.76 2.28
CA ILE A 216 -6.11 -2.89 1.94
C ILE A 216 -5.56 -1.58 1.33
N VAL A 217 -6.43 -0.76 0.71
CA VAL A 217 -6.01 0.45 0.00
C VAL A 217 -5.69 1.57 0.99
N SER A 218 -4.51 2.15 0.85
CA SER A 218 -4.13 3.39 1.52
C SER A 218 -4.60 4.57 0.68
N GLN A 219 -5.55 5.34 1.20
CA GLN A 219 -5.99 6.59 0.57
C GLN A 219 -5.08 7.74 1.02
N ASN A 220 -4.13 8.11 0.17
CA ASN A 220 -3.38 9.34 0.36
C ASN A 220 -4.15 10.45 -0.35
N ALA A 221 -4.83 11.31 0.40
CA ALA A 221 -5.27 12.58 -0.15
C ALA A 221 -4.02 13.35 -0.57
N THR A 222 -3.81 13.51 -1.89
CA THR A 222 -2.80 14.43 -2.43
C THR A 222 -3.31 15.87 -2.26
N ASN A 223 -3.64 16.24 -1.03
CA ASN A 223 -3.77 17.62 -0.63
C ASN A 223 -2.36 18.15 -0.49
N SER A 224 -2.04 19.26 -1.15
CA SER A 224 -1.59 20.55 -0.58
C SER A 224 -0.72 20.61 0.69
N ARG A 225 -0.27 19.49 1.28
CA ARG A 225 0.59 19.38 2.46
C ARG A 225 1.93 20.04 2.18
N GLY A 226 2.43 19.96 0.94
CA GLY A 226 3.61 20.71 0.51
C GLY A 226 3.44 22.24 0.59
N LYS A 227 2.23 22.77 0.37
CA LYS A 227 1.93 24.21 0.48
C LYS A 227 1.66 24.63 1.93
N ILE A 228 0.93 23.81 2.70
CA ILE A 228 0.62 24.09 4.12
C ILE A 228 1.88 23.99 4.97
N ILE A 229 2.73 22.97 4.78
CA ILE A 229 3.99 22.82 5.50
C ILE A 229 4.97 23.95 5.14
N LYS A 230 5.08 24.34 3.86
CA LYS A 230 5.91 25.49 3.45
C LYS A 230 5.38 26.81 4.05
N ASN A 231 4.07 27.03 4.07
CA ASN A 231 3.49 28.24 4.67
C ASN A 231 3.70 28.29 6.18
N ASN A 232 3.56 27.16 6.88
CA ASN A 232 3.81 27.08 8.32
C ASN A 232 5.29 27.26 8.65
N LEU A 233 6.20 26.66 7.88
CA LEU A 233 7.64 26.84 8.07
C LEU A 233 8.08 28.30 7.82
N THR A 234 7.50 28.95 6.81
CA THR A 234 7.79 30.36 6.50
C THR A 234 7.25 31.29 7.59
N THR A 235 6.06 31.00 8.12
CA THR A 235 5.45 31.75 9.22
C THR A 235 6.21 31.57 10.52
N MET A 236 6.66 30.34 10.83
CA MET A 236 7.52 30.03 11.97
C MET A 236 8.90 30.71 11.87
N LYS A 237 9.51 30.73 10.68
CA LYS A 237 10.77 31.47 10.45
C LYS A 237 10.58 32.97 10.68
N LYS A 238 9.48 33.57 10.20
CA LYS A 238 9.15 34.98 10.44
C LYS A 238 8.90 35.27 11.93
N LEU A 239 8.23 34.36 12.64
CA LEU A 239 7.98 34.51 14.08
C LEU A 239 9.29 34.42 14.88
N ASN A 240 10.15 33.43 14.59
CA ASN A 240 11.46 33.30 15.23
C ASN A 240 12.36 34.51 14.97
N ALA A 241 12.37 35.03 13.73
CA ALA A 241 13.13 36.24 13.41
C ALA A 241 12.65 37.46 14.23
N ARG A 242 11.33 37.62 14.41
CA ARG A 242 10.75 38.69 15.24
C ARG A 242 11.09 38.53 16.72
N ILE A 243 11.04 37.31 17.25
CA ILE A 243 11.41 37.01 18.64
C ILE A 243 12.89 37.33 18.86
N ILE A 244 13.78 36.89 17.97
CA ILE A 244 15.22 37.18 18.04
C ILE A 244 15.50 38.68 17.97
N ALA A 245 14.84 39.42 17.07
CA ALA A 245 14.98 40.86 16.96
C ALA A 245 14.53 41.58 18.26
N LYS A 246 13.40 41.17 18.83
CA LYS A 246 12.90 41.71 20.10
C LYS A 246 13.86 41.42 21.26
N MET A 247 14.41 40.21 21.35
CA MET A 247 15.43 39.86 22.36
C MET A 247 16.71 40.70 22.21
N ARG A 248 17.18 40.94 20.98
CA ARG A 248 18.35 41.80 20.73
C ARG A 248 18.09 43.26 21.14
N TYR A 249 16.87 43.75 20.92
CA TYR A 249 16.47 45.09 21.34
C TYR A 249 16.42 45.21 22.87
N MET A 250 15.79 44.25 23.56
CA MET A 250 15.73 44.23 25.02
C MET A 250 17.12 44.13 25.69
N LYS A 251 18.07 43.40 25.08
CA LYS A 251 19.47 43.33 25.55
C LYS A 251 20.20 44.68 25.45
N LYS A 252 19.85 45.53 24.47
CA LYS A 252 20.42 46.89 24.35
C LYS A 252 19.86 47.85 25.40
N ASP A 253 18.59 47.73 25.75
CA ASP A 253 17.95 48.56 26.78
C ASP A 253 18.44 48.22 28.20
N THR A 254 18.76 46.95 28.47
CA THR A 254 19.36 46.53 29.74
C THR A 254 20.80 47.01 29.90
N LEU A 255 21.59 47.08 28.82
CA LEU A 255 22.96 47.62 28.86
C LEU A 255 23.01 49.15 28.98
N ARG A 256 21.95 49.88 28.60
CA ARG A 256 21.87 51.35 28.73
C ARG A 256 21.44 51.83 30.10
N ARG A 257 20.80 51.00 30.92
CA ARG A 257 20.45 51.33 32.32
C ARG A 257 21.61 51.00 33.26
N ARG A 258 22.70 51.76 33.17
CA ARG A 258 23.67 51.88 34.28
C ARG A 258 23.07 52.81 35.34
N PRO A 259 23.02 52.44 36.63
CA PRO A 259 22.59 53.37 37.67
C PRO A 259 23.59 54.53 37.78
N ALA A 260 23.06 55.76 37.82
CA ALA A 260 23.83 56.98 37.92
C ALA A 260 24.61 57.03 39.25
N LYS A 261 25.89 57.41 39.18
CA LYS A 261 26.75 57.73 40.32
C LYS A 261 26.03 58.72 41.25
N ALA A 262 25.81 58.33 42.50
CA ALA A 262 25.42 59.26 43.55
C ALA A 262 26.57 60.26 43.79
N ILE A 263 26.30 61.53 43.51
CA ILE A 263 27.21 62.65 43.71
C ILE A 263 27.26 62.94 45.22
N MET A 264 28.43 62.76 45.84
CA MET A 264 28.73 63.30 47.16
C MET A 264 28.57 64.82 47.14
N ARG A 265 27.67 65.36 47.96
CA ARG A 265 27.64 66.78 48.30
C ARG A 265 28.11 66.96 49.73
N ARG A 266 29.38 67.36 49.88
CA ARG A 266 29.90 68.03 51.08
C ARG A 266 29.23 69.41 51.18
N SER A 267 28.73 69.77 52.35
CA SER A 267 28.52 71.16 52.74
C SER A 267 28.93 71.32 54.21
N LYS A 268 29.73 72.37 54.44
CA LYS A 268 30.37 72.77 55.69
C LYS A 268 29.41 73.57 56.58
N VAL A 269 29.52 73.31 57.89
CA VAL A 269 29.68 74.27 59.02
C VAL A 269 28.74 75.49 59.11
N ARG A 270 27.93 75.54 60.18
CA ARG A 270 28.21 76.34 61.39
C ARG A 270 27.50 75.75 62.60
#